data_AF-A0A8J2TZG1-F1
#
_entry.id   AF-A0A8J2TZG1-F1
#
_cell.length_a   1.000
_cell.length_b   1.000
_cell.length_c   1.000
_cell.angle_alpha   90.00
_cell.angle_beta   90.00
_cell.angle_gamma   90.00
#
_symmetry.space_group_name_H-M   'P 1'
#
loop_
_entity.id
_entity.type
_entity.pdbx_description
1 polymer ?
#
loop_
_entity_poly.entity_id
_entity_poly.type
_entity_poly.pdbx_seq_one_letter_code
_entity_poly.pdbx_strand_id
1 'polypeptide(L)'
;MEILALVLLGIGGGDVLRVLLPPRGGLLGAGVLWAAVLTAAVALPEQMLGGLPWWSALSAVLPGALWIAGMPREALVPASPARGNGGRGPSPGYLVLAAAAAGLIAIAALALGEASGAATSGEVPSPAAYSPAFWLLTAGAAVFLTMSSNALVRAALDRNRGSRQLDGGHVLRAPQLKGGRWIGPLERLTLAALLLAGAYPVAAGLIAAKGIVRFPEIQADKEDGNKAEYFLVGSFVSWALAIAAAGVLRLALLTG
;
A
#
# COMPACT_ATOMS: atom_id res chain seq x y z
N MET A 1 0.66 -14.37 11.31
CA MET A 1 0.46 -12.96 10.90
C MET A 1 1.73 -12.12 10.99
N GLU A 2 2.64 -12.51 11.86
CA GLU A 2 3.89 -11.89 12.25
C GLU A 2 4.86 -11.79 11.08
N ILE A 3 5.12 -12.90 10.38
CA ILE A 3 6.00 -12.91 9.20
C ILE A 3 5.46 -11.94 8.13
N LEU A 4 4.16 -11.96 7.88
CA LEU A 4 3.53 -11.06 6.92
C LEU A 4 3.65 -9.60 7.34
N ALA A 5 3.49 -9.30 8.64
CA ALA A 5 3.71 -7.97 9.19
C ALA A 5 5.15 -7.49 8.93
N LEU A 6 6.15 -8.34 9.20
CA LEU A 6 7.56 -8.04 8.94
C LEU A 6 7.83 -7.80 7.44
N VAL A 7 7.25 -8.64 6.57
CA VAL A 7 7.38 -8.50 5.12
C VAL A 7 6.78 -7.19 4.63
N LEU A 8 5.54 -6.88 5.00
CA LEU A 8 4.85 -5.68 4.55
C LEU A 8 5.50 -4.41 5.09
N LEU A 9 5.94 -4.42 6.36
CA LEU A 9 6.62 -3.30 6.99
C LEU A 9 8.01 -3.07 6.37
N GLY A 10 8.78 -4.14 6.15
CA GLY A 10 10.10 -4.06 5.52
C GLY A 10 10.03 -3.60 4.06
N ILE A 11 9.07 -4.13 3.28
CA ILE A 11 8.84 -3.69 1.90
C ILE A 11 8.35 -2.24 1.86
N GLY A 12 7.25 -1.94 2.57
CA GLY A 12 6.63 -0.62 2.57
C GLY A 12 7.58 0.47 3.08
N GLY A 13 8.18 0.25 4.24
CA GLY A 13 9.14 1.19 4.83
C GLY A 13 10.41 1.31 4.00
N GLY A 14 10.92 0.20 3.47
CA GLY A 14 12.08 0.20 2.58
C GLY A 14 11.81 1.05 1.33
N ASP A 15 10.64 0.91 0.72
CA ASP A 15 10.22 1.70 -0.44
C ASP A 15 10.10 3.18 -0.12
N VAL A 16 9.52 3.54 1.03
CA VAL A 16 9.48 4.93 1.50
C VAL A 16 10.88 5.51 1.63
N LEU A 17 11.82 4.78 2.23
CA LEU A 17 13.22 5.23 2.35
C LEU A 17 13.91 5.35 0.98
N ARG A 18 13.67 4.39 0.07
CA ARG A 18 14.17 4.44 -1.32
C ARG A 18 13.62 5.65 -2.08
N VAL A 19 12.44 6.14 -1.74
CA VAL A 19 11.82 7.33 -2.35
C VAL A 19 12.32 8.63 -1.73
N LEU A 20 12.36 8.73 -0.39
CA LEU A 20 12.68 9.95 0.34
C LEU A 20 14.18 10.28 0.31
N LEU A 21 15.04 9.27 0.26
CA LEU A 21 16.49 9.44 0.31
C LEU A 21 17.14 9.43 -1.09
N PRO A 22 18.36 9.97 -1.26
CA PRO A 22 19.16 9.81 -2.47
C PRO A 22 19.39 8.32 -2.81
N PRO A 23 19.69 7.93 -4.07
CA PRO A 23 19.72 6.52 -4.49
C PRO A 23 20.56 5.59 -3.59
N ARG A 24 21.80 5.98 -3.30
CA ARG A 24 22.69 5.22 -2.40
C ARG A 24 22.18 5.22 -0.96
N GLY A 25 21.71 6.37 -0.46
CA GLY A 25 21.16 6.49 0.90
C GLY A 25 19.86 5.74 1.10
N GLY A 26 19.02 5.63 0.08
CA GLY A 26 17.76 4.90 0.11
C GLY A 26 17.93 3.39 0.20
N LEU A 27 18.90 2.82 -0.54
CA LEU A 27 19.24 1.40 -0.42
C LEU A 27 19.87 1.07 0.93
N LEU A 28 20.80 1.90 1.40
CA LEU A 28 21.39 1.75 2.73
C LEU A 28 20.33 1.88 3.83
N GLY A 29 19.47 2.89 3.74
CA GLY A 29 18.37 3.09 4.67
C GLY A 29 17.39 1.92 4.70
N ALA A 30 17.03 1.38 3.53
CA ALA A 30 16.21 0.17 3.45
C ALA A 30 16.92 -1.03 4.10
N GLY A 31 18.21 -1.23 3.85
CA GLY A 31 19.00 -2.29 4.48
C GLY A 31 19.06 -2.15 6.01
N VAL A 32 19.29 -0.93 6.52
CA VAL A 32 19.28 -0.64 7.96
C VAL A 32 17.90 -0.89 8.57
N LEU A 33 16.82 -0.49 7.88
CA LEU A 33 15.45 -0.77 8.33
C LEU A 33 15.20 -2.27 8.40
N TRP A 34 15.56 -3.03 7.37
CA TRP A 34 15.42 -4.49 7.37
C TRP A 34 16.21 -5.13 8.51
N ALA A 35 17.45 -4.69 8.73
CA ALA A 35 18.26 -5.16 9.86
C ALA A 35 17.55 -4.86 11.19
N ALA A 36 17.05 -3.63 11.39
CA ALA A 36 16.32 -3.25 12.59
C ALA A 36 15.03 -4.06 12.80
N VAL A 37 14.25 -4.30 11.74
CA VAL A 37 13.03 -5.12 11.77
C VAL A 37 13.35 -6.56 12.17
N LEU A 38 14.41 -7.14 11.62
CA LEU A 38 14.85 -8.49 11.97
C LEU A 38 15.41 -8.56 13.39
N THR A 39 16.22 -7.60 13.80
CA THR A 39 16.75 -7.53 15.17
C THR A 39 15.62 -7.40 16.18
N ALA A 40 14.61 -6.56 15.91
CA ALA A 40 13.43 -6.46 16.74
C ALA A 40 12.64 -7.78 16.80
N ALA A 41 12.47 -8.45 15.65
CA ALA A 41 11.81 -9.76 15.60
C ALA A 41 12.57 -10.87 16.37
N VAL A 42 13.89 -10.77 16.49
CA VAL A 42 14.69 -11.73 17.29
C VAL A 42 14.71 -11.36 18.77
N ALA A 43 14.67 -10.07 19.10
CA ALA A 43 14.74 -9.58 20.47
C ALA A 43 13.40 -9.62 21.23
N LEU A 44 12.28 -9.74 20.52
CA LEU A 44 10.96 -9.86 21.14
C LEU A 44 10.79 -11.26 21.77
N PRO A 45 10.19 -11.37 22.97
CA PRO A 45 9.84 -12.65 23.56
C PRO A 45 8.99 -13.49 22.59
N GLU A 46 9.21 -14.81 22.53
CA GLU A 46 8.46 -15.71 21.63
C GLU A 46 6.93 -15.58 21.83
N GLN A 47 6.47 -15.26 23.04
CA GLN A 47 5.06 -15.00 23.32
C GLN A 47 4.50 -13.75 22.58
N MET A 48 5.34 -12.78 22.21
CA MET A 48 4.94 -11.59 21.46
C MET A 48 4.94 -11.81 19.93
N LEU A 49 5.56 -12.89 19.46
CA LEU A 49 5.55 -13.36 18.05
C LEU A 49 4.53 -14.50 17.84
N GLY A 50 3.49 -14.56 18.66
CA GLY A 50 2.45 -15.59 18.53
C GLY A 50 2.98 -17.01 18.80
N GLY A 51 4.07 -17.15 19.56
CA GLY A 51 4.72 -18.43 19.84
C GLY A 51 5.57 -18.96 18.70
N LEU A 52 5.80 -18.17 17.64
CA LEU A 52 6.70 -18.55 16.56
C LEU A 52 8.16 -18.44 17.03
N PRO A 53 9.01 -19.40 16.65
CA PRO A 53 10.43 -19.32 16.96
C PRO A 53 11.08 -18.16 16.19
N TRP A 54 12.05 -17.49 16.80
CA TRP A 54 12.71 -16.29 16.24
C TRP A 54 13.29 -16.52 14.84
N TRP A 55 13.75 -17.74 14.53
CA TRP A 55 14.32 -18.06 13.21
C TRP A 55 13.28 -17.97 12.09
N SER A 56 11.99 -18.07 12.42
CA SER A 56 10.91 -17.91 11.44
C SER A 56 10.89 -16.48 10.85
N ALA A 57 11.41 -15.48 11.57
CA ALA A 57 11.58 -14.12 11.05
C ALA A 57 12.53 -14.07 9.84
N LEU A 58 13.47 -15.01 9.72
CA LEU A 58 14.37 -15.10 8.56
C LEU A 58 13.60 -15.39 7.26
N SER A 59 12.43 -16.02 7.34
CA SER A 59 11.57 -16.25 6.16
C SER A 59 11.05 -14.95 5.53
N ALA A 60 11.02 -13.84 6.29
CA ALA A 60 10.64 -12.53 5.77
C ALA A 60 11.74 -11.87 4.91
N VAL A 61 12.99 -12.31 5.05
CA VAL A 61 14.15 -11.72 4.34
C VAL A 61 14.08 -11.99 2.85
N LEU A 62 13.77 -13.24 2.46
CA LEU A 62 13.73 -13.64 1.06
C LEU A 62 12.72 -12.81 0.23
N PRO A 63 11.43 -12.70 0.60
CA PRO A 63 10.49 -11.87 -0.15
C PRO A 63 10.88 -10.39 -0.15
N GLY A 64 11.45 -9.87 0.93
CA GLY A 64 11.97 -8.50 0.99
C GLY A 64 13.14 -8.25 0.04
N ALA A 65 14.10 -9.16 0.00
CA ALA A 65 15.26 -9.10 -0.89
C ALA A 65 14.83 -9.24 -2.36
N LEU A 66 13.96 -10.20 -2.67
CA LEU A 66 13.39 -10.39 -4.00
C LEU A 66 12.60 -9.15 -4.45
N TRP A 67 11.85 -8.53 -3.55
CA TRP A 67 11.15 -7.29 -3.83
C TRP A 67 12.11 -6.15 -4.18
N ILE A 68 13.11 -5.90 -3.33
CA ILE A 68 14.07 -4.81 -3.54
C ILE A 68 14.86 -5.02 -4.84
N ALA A 69 15.25 -6.26 -5.13
CA ALA A 69 15.96 -6.62 -6.36
C ALA A 69 15.06 -6.51 -7.61
N GLY A 70 13.78 -6.89 -7.52
CA GLY A 70 12.84 -6.90 -8.64
C GLY A 70 12.14 -5.57 -8.92
N MET A 71 12.06 -4.67 -7.93
CA MET A 71 11.31 -3.41 -8.05
C MET A 71 12.26 -2.20 -8.11
N PRO A 72 12.48 -1.63 -9.31
CA PRO A 72 13.32 -0.46 -9.49
C PRO A 72 12.66 0.80 -8.91
N ARG A 73 13.45 1.82 -8.59
CA ARG A 73 12.96 3.05 -7.93
C ARG A 73 11.94 3.80 -8.80
N GLU A 74 12.07 3.69 -10.10
CA GLU A 74 11.20 4.29 -11.12
C GLU A 74 9.80 3.65 -11.11
N ALA A 75 9.68 2.39 -10.66
CA ALA A 75 8.39 1.76 -10.44
C ALA A 75 7.65 2.39 -9.24
N LEU A 76 8.37 2.84 -8.22
CA LEU A 76 7.80 3.43 -7.00
C LEU A 76 7.27 4.86 -7.21
N VAL A 77 7.93 5.66 -8.05
CA VAL A 77 7.60 7.09 -8.26
C VAL A 77 7.67 7.41 -9.75
N PRO A 78 6.72 8.16 -10.35
CA PRO A 78 6.82 8.54 -11.76
C PRO A 78 8.06 9.43 -11.99
N ALA A 79 8.69 9.29 -13.15
CA ALA A 79 9.74 10.21 -13.61
C ALA A 79 9.21 11.66 -13.49
N SER A 80 9.82 12.46 -12.61
CA SER A 80 9.43 13.86 -12.45
C SER A 80 9.97 14.68 -13.61
N PRO A 81 9.18 15.60 -14.22
CA PRO A 81 9.77 16.70 -14.95
C PRO A 81 10.59 17.54 -13.97
N ALA A 82 11.81 17.88 -14.37
CA ALA A 82 12.83 18.67 -13.69
C ALA A 82 12.42 19.30 -12.34
N ARG A 83 13.16 18.92 -11.29
CA ARG A 83 13.11 19.48 -9.94
C ARG A 83 13.34 20.99 -10.02
N GLY A 84 12.27 21.78 -9.91
CA GLY A 84 12.36 23.21 -9.64
C GLY A 84 13.03 23.39 -8.26
N ASN A 85 14.13 24.12 -8.25
CA ASN A 85 14.95 24.41 -7.08
C ASN A 85 14.14 25.21 -6.05
N GLY A 86 13.91 24.71 -4.81
CA GLY A 86 13.25 25.57 -3.81
C GLY A 86 12.64 24.99 -2.52
N GLY A 87 12.73 23.70 -2.20
CA GLY A 87 12.20 23.21 -0.92
C GLY A 87 12.81 21.88 -0.47
N ARG A 88 13.50 21.90 0.68
CA ARG A 88 14.10 20.71 1.34
C ARG A 88 13.09 19.87 2.15
N GLY A 89 11.79 20.17 2.06
CA GLY A 89 10.74 19.42 2.77
C GLY A 89 10.11 18.30 1.93
N PRO A 90 9.55 17.25 2.56
CA PRO A 90 8.67 16.33 1.87
C PRO A 90 7.50 17.13 1.26
N SER A 91 7.17 16.89 -0.01
CA SER A 91 6.02 17.55 -0.63
C SER A 91 4.76 17.33 0.22
N PRO A 92 3.84 18.30 0.34
CA PRO A 92 2.63 18.19 1.17
C PRO A 92 1.85 16.89 0.97
N GLY A 93 1.90 16.30 -0.22
CA GLY A 93 1.28 15.00 -0.51
C GLY A 93 1.76 13.83 0.37
N TYR A 94 3.01 13.81 0.85
CA TYR A 94 3.47 12.74 1.76
C TYR A 94 2.82 12.87 3.14
N LEU A 95 2.54 14.10 3.61
CA LEU A 95 1.81 14.32 4.85
C LEU A 95 0.36 13.83 4.73
N VAL A 96 -0.27 14.06 3.58
CA VAL A 96 -1.62 13.56 3.30
C VAL A 96 -1.63 12.02 3.27
N LEU A 97 -0.63 11.37 2.68
CA LEU A 97 -0.52 9.91 2.74
C LEU A 97 -0.27 9.38 4.15
N ALA A 98 0.59 10.05 4.91
CA ALA A 98 0.83 9.69 6.31
C ALA A 98 -0.45 9.82 7.14
N ALA A 99 -1.23 10.88 6.93
CA ALA A 99 -2.52 11.07 7.58
C ALA A 99 -3.55 10.00 7.16
N ALA A 100 -3.60 9.64 5.87
CA ALA A 100 -4.48 8.57 5.40
C ALA A 100 -4.08 7.18 5.95
N ALA A 101 -2.77 6.90 6.04
CA ALA A 101 -2.24 5.69 6.65
C ALA A 101 -2.56 5.65 8.16
N ALA A 102 -2.41 6.77 8.86
CA ALA A 102 -2.83 6.92 10.25
C ALA A 102 -4.34 6.75 10.42
N GLY A 103 -5.14 7.24 9.47
CA GLY A 103 -6.59 7.03 9.42
C GLY A 103 -6.95 5.55 9.31
N LEU A 104 -6.26 4.76 8.47
CA LEU A 104 -6.45 3.31 8.41
C LEU A 104 -6.10 2.63 9.74
N ILE A 105 -5.00 3.04 10.39
CA ILE A 105 -4.61 2.53 11.71
C ILE A 105 -5.67 2.86 12.77
N ALA A 106 -6.19 4.09 12.77
CA ALA A 106 -7.25 4.51 13.68
C ALA A 106 -8.56 3.74 13.43
N ILE A 107 -8.93 3.52 12.17
CA ILE A 107 -10.11 2.73 11.82
C ILE A 107 -9.94 1.26 12.19
N ALA A 108 -8.73 0.71 12.07
CA ALA A 108 -8.42 -0.62 12.61
C ALA A 108 -8.67 -0.66 14.13
N ALA A 109 -8.24 0.37 14.87
CA ALA A 109 -8.49 0.52 16.31
C ALA A 109 -9.99 0.56 16.67
N LEU A 110 -10.81 1.20 15.82
CA LEU A 110 -12.26 1.29 16.03
C LEU A 110 -12.98 -0.01 15.68
N ALA A 111 -12.62 -0.64 14.55
CA ALA A 111 -13.19 -1.93 14.13
C ALA A 111 -12.90 -3.04 15.15
N LEU A 112 -11.76 -2.95 15.83
CA LEU A 112 -11.39 -3.77 16.98
C LEU A 112 -12.38 -3.63 18.15
N GLY A 113 -12.81 -2.41 18.46
CA GLY A 113 -13.76 -2.13 19.54
C GLY A 113 -15.16 -2.68 19.30
N GLU A 114 -15.59 -2.71 18.05
CA GLU A 114 -16.82 -3.37 17.67
C GLU A 114 -16.71 -4.89 17.83
N ALA A 115 -15.58 -5.48 17.41
CA ALA A 115 -15.34 -6.92 17.52
C ALA A 115 -15.25 -7.43 18.97
N SER A 116 -14.72 -6.62 19.90
CA SER A 116 -14.61 -6.95 21.33
C SER A 116 -15.87 -6.64 22.14
N GLY A 117 -16.91 -6.04 21.53
CA GLY A 117 -18.11 -5.58 22.23
C GLY A 117 -17.96 -4.27 23.01
N ALA A 118 -16.74 -3.70 23.07
CA ALA A 118 -16.45 -2.43 23.73
C ALA A 118 -17.20 -1.23 23.10
N ALA A 119 -17.59 -1.33 21.83
CA ALA A 119 -18.43 -0.33 21.18
C ALA A 119 -19.79 -0.12 21.88
N THR A 120 -20.29 -1.12 22.61
CA THR A 120 -21.56 -1.04 23.36
C THR A 120 -21.40 -0.40 24.75
N SER A 121 -20.19 -0.40 25.33
CA SER A 121 -19.92 0.20 26.64
C SER A 121 -19.53 1.68 26.55
N GLY A 122 -19.33 2.22 25.36
CA GLY A 122 -18.83 3.59 25.16
C GLY A 122 -17.36 3.77 25.54
N GLU A 123 -16.66 2.67 25.87
CA GLU A 123 -15.23 2.69 26.15
C GLU A 123 -14.45 2.63 24.83
N VAL A 124 -13.53 3.58 24.66
CA VAL A 124 -12.55 3.50 23.57
C VAL A 124 -11.64 2.31 23.86
N PRO A 125 -11.55 1.32 22.96
CA PRO A 125 -10.68 0.16 23.17
C PRO A 125 -9.23 0.62 23.36
N SER A 126 -8.60 0.19 24.45
CA SER A 126 -7.19 0.47 24.66
C SER A 126 -6.36 -0.24 23.58
N PRO A 127 -5.42 0.44 22.90
CA PRO A 127 -4.51 -0.20 21.96
C PRO A 127 -3.71 -1.37 22.56
N ALA A 128 -3.54 -1.38 23.89
CA ALA A 128 -2.87 -2.44 24.64
C ALA A 128 -3.69 -3.74 24.77
N ALA A 129 -4.97 -3.73 24.40
CA ALA A 129 -5.82 -4.91 24.41
C ALA A 129 -5.51 -5.90 23.28
N TYR A 130 -4.64 -5.54 22.33
CA TYR A 130 -4.39 -6.32 21.12
C TYR A 130 -2.91 -6.65 20.93
N SER A 131 -2.65 -7.73 20.20
CA SER A 131 -1.30 -8.23 19.99
C SER A 131 -0.43 -7.19 19.26
N PRO A 132 0.86 -7.04 19.62
CA PRO A 132 1.79 -6.21 18.87
C PRO A 132 1.86 -6.59 17.39
N ALA A 133 1.67 -7.88 17.08
CA ALA A 133 1.64 -8.41 15.72
C ALA A 133 0.52 -7.78 14.87
N PHE A 134 -0.67 -7.53 15.44
CA PHE A 134 -1.76 -6.86 14.74
C PHE A 134 -1.39 -5.43 14.35
N TRP A 135 -0.80 -4.68 15.27
CA TRP A 135 -0.39 -3.29 15.02
C TRP A 135 0.75 -3.20 13.99
N LEU A 136 1.71 -4.12 14.06
CA LEU A 136 2.77 -4.23 13.06
C LEU A 136 2.21 -4.58 11.68
N LEU A 137 1.22 -5.49 11.62
CA LEU A 137 0.56 -5.86 10.37
C LEU A 137 -0.23 -4.68 9.79
N THR A 138 -0.94 -3.94 10.62
CA THR A 138 -1.72 -2.76 10.22
C THR A 138 -0.80 -1.65 9.72
N ALA A 139 0.28 -1.36 10.43
CA ALA A 139 1.28 -0.39 10.00
C ALA A 139 1.96 -0.83 8.69
N GLY A 140 2.36 -2.10 8.59
CA GLY A 140 2.95 -2.68 7.39
C GLY A 140 2.02 -2.58 6.18
N ALA A 141 0.75 -2.97 6.32
CA ALA A 141 -0.27 -2.85 5.28
C ALA A 141 -0.50 -1.39 4.87
N ALA A 142 -0.61 -0.47 5.84
CA ALA A 142 -0.83 0.94 5.57
C ALA A 142 0.33 1.55 4.76
N VAL A 143 1.58 1.28 5.14
CA VAL A 143 2.74 1.77 4.40
C VAL A 143 2.85 1.08 3.04
N PHE A 144 2.63 -0.22 2.94
CA PHE A 144 2.66 -0.98 1.68
C PHE A 144 1.64 -0.47 0.65
N LEU A 145 0.43 -0.11 1.09
CA LEU A 145 -0.63 0.43 0.23
C LEU A 145 -0.28 1.80 -0.39
N THR A 146 0.76 2.48 0.11
CA THR A 146 1.25 3.73 -0.45
C THR A 146 2.10 3.52 -1.70
N MET A 147 3.42 3.38 -1.55
CA MET A 147 4.39 3.36 -2.65
C MET A 147 4.54 1.98 -3.28
N SER A 148 4.60 0.92 -2.47
CA SER A 148 4.83 -0.44 -2.96
C SER A 148 3.71 -0.92 -3.86
N SER A 149 2.46 -0.63 -3.48
CA SER A 149 1.29 -0.94 -4.31
C SER A 149 1.24 -0.15 -5.63
N ASN A 150 1.85 1.04 -5.71
CA ASN A 150 1.97 1.75 -6.99
C ASN A 150 2.90 1.01 -7.96
N ALA A 151 3.99 0.43 -7.46
CA ALA A 151 4.90 -0.35 -8.30
C ALA A 151 4.21 -1.61 -8.85
N LEU A 152 3.38 -2.29 -8.06
CA LEU A 152 2.58 -3.43 -8.54
C LEU A 152 1.60 -3.02 -9.64
N VAL A 153 0.84 -1.95 -9.42
CA VAL A 153 -0.13 -1.45 -10.41
C VAL A 153 0.59 -1.11 -11.72
N ARG A 154 1.76 -0.46 -11.64
CA ARG A 154 2.55 -0.12 -12.83
C ARG A 154 3.14 -1.34 -13.52
N ALA A 155 3.69 -2.29 -12.76
CA ALA A 155 4.22 -3.52 -13.32
C ALA A 155 3.13 -4.31 -14.07
N ALA A 156 1.89 -4.32 -13.56
CA ALA A 156 0.75 -4.92 -14.26
C ALA A 156 0.43 -4.17 -15.57
N LEU A 157 0.45 -2.84 -15.55
CA LEU A 157 0.18 -2.01 -16.73
C LEU A 157 1.29 -2.12 -17.78
N ASP A 158 2.55 -2.18 -17.37
CA ASP A 158 3.70 -2.26 -18.29
C ASP A 158 3.80 -3.62 -18.97
N ARG A 159 3.37 -4.71 -18.31
CA ARG A 159 3.24 -6.04 -18.95
C ARG A 159 2.24 -6.03 -20.11
N ASN A 160 1.12 -5.31 -19.97
CA ASN A 160 0.13 -5.17 -21.04
C ASN A 160 0.60 -4.22 -22.17
N ARG A 161 1.57 -3.34 -21.91
CA ARG A 161 2.17 -2.48 -22.94
C ARG A 161 3.17 -3.26 -23.80
N GLY A 162 3.98 -4.13 -23.20
CA GLY A 162 4.99 -4.93 -23.90
C GLY A 162 4.39 -5.87 -24.97
N SER A 163 3.17 -6.35 -24.78
CA SER A 163 2.45 -7.17 -25.77
C SER A 163 1.88 -6.37 -26.95
N ARG A 164 1.76 -5.04 -26.85
CA ARG A 164 1.10 -4.20 -27.87
C ARG A 164 2.02 -3.21 -28.57
N GLN A 165 3.19 -2.93 -28.00
CA GLN A 165 4.20 -2.07 -28.63
C GLN A 165 4.79 -2.69 -29.92
N LEU A 166 4.52 -3.97 -30.16
CA LEU A 166 4.84 -4.68 -31.40
C LEU A 166 3.89 -4.33 -32.57
N ASP A 167 2.72 -3.72 -32.30
CA ASP A 167 1.65 -3.54 -33.32
C ASP A 167 1.33 -2.08 -33.68
N GLY A 168 1.95 -1.05 -33.07
CA GLY A 168 1.62 0.34 -33.45
C GLY A 168 2.45 1.43 -32.77
N GLY A 169 3.15 2.22 -33.57
CA GLY A 169 4.14 3.23 -33.17
C GLY A 169 3.61 4.51 -32.51
N HIS A 170 2.54 4.46 -31.71
CA HIS A 170 2.03 5.62 -30.98
C HIS A 170 2.34 5.51 -29.48
N VAL A 171 3.40 6.19 -29.04
CA VAL A 171 3.76 6.34 -27.63
C VAL A 171 2.75 7.27 -26.95
N LEU A 172 1.65 6.71 -26.45
CA LEU A 172 0.65 7.46 -25.68
C LEU A 172 1.25 7.93 -24.35
N ARG A 173 1.75 9.17 -24.34
CA ARG A 173 2.11 9.88 -23.11
C ARG A 173 0.81 10.26 -22.40
N ALA A 174 0.37 9.43 -21.46
CA ALA A 174 -0.79 9.74 -20.63
C ALA A 174 -0.65 11.17 -20.04
N PRO A 175 -1.69 12.02 -20.13
CA PRO A 175 -1.65 13.36 -19.56
C PRO A 175 -1.38 13.25 -18.05
N GLN A 176 -0.16 13.59 -17.64
CA GLN A 176 0.23 13.57 -16.23
C GLN A 176 -0.40 14.79 -15.54
N LEU A 177 -1.63 14.66 -15.08
CA LEU A 177 -2.17 15.57 -14.08
C LEU A 177 -1.28 15.46 -12.82
N LYS A 178 -0.79 16.60 -12.33
CA LYS A 178 0.06 16.72 -11.13
C LYS A 178 -0.54 16.01 -9.89
N GLY A 179 -1.86 15.83 -9.84
CA GLY A 179 -2.59 15.16 -8.77
C GLY A 179 -2.67 13.62 -8.85
N GLY A 180 -2.44 13.02 -10.03
CA GLY A 180 -2.61 11.56 -10.23
C GLY A 180 -1.67 10.68 -9.39
N ARG A 181 -0.58 11.25 -8.88
CA ARG A 181 0.39 10.54 -8.02
C ARG A 181 -0.18 10.10 -6.68
N TRP A 182 -1.17 10.83 -6.17
CA TRP A 182 -1.67 10.66 -4.80
C TRP A 182 -3.05 10.02 -4.74
N ILE A 183 -3.84 10.13 -5.81
CA ILE A 183 -5.21 9.60 -5.87
C ILE A 183 -5.23 8.09 -5.66
N GLY A 184 -4.34 7.34 -6.34
CA GLY A 184 -4.30 5.87 -6.23
C GLY A 184 -4.06 5.36 -4.79
N PRO A 185 -2.97 5.79 -4.12
CA PRO A 185 -2.76 5.47 -2.70
C PRO A 185 -3.92 5.87 -1.79
N LEU A 186 -4.51 7.05 -1.98
CA LEU A 186 -5.62 7.52 -1.15
C LEU A 186 -6.87 6.69 -1.33
N GLU A 187 -7.22 6.32 -2.56
CA GLU A 187 -8.34 5.42 -2.84
C GLU A 187 -8.12 4.06 -2.19
N ARG A 188 -6.90 3.50 -2.27
CA ARG A 188 -6.60 2.20 -1.64
C ARG A 188 -6.71 2.23 -0.13
N LEU A 189 -6.14 3.26 0.52
CA LEU A 189 -6.21 3.42 1.97
C LEU A 189 -7.65 3.63 2.43
N THR A 190 -8.41 4.46 1.70
CA THR A 190 -9.82 4.71 2.00
C THR A 190 -10.65 3.45 1.80
N LEU A 191 -10.46 2.73 0.70
CA LEU A 191 -11.17 1.48 0.42
C LEU A 191 -10.84 0.42 1.47
N ALA A 192 -9.56 0.23 1.80
CA ALA A 192 -9.16 -0.72 2.84
C ALA A 192 -9.78 -0.37 4.21
N ALA A 193 -9.81 0.92 4.55
CA ALA A 193 -10.41 1.39 5.79
C ALA A 193 -11.94 1.17 5.83
N LEU A 194 -12.66 1.50 4.75
CA LEU A 194 -14.10 1.26 4.64
C LEU A 194 -14.45 -0.23 4.75
N LEU A 195 -13.67 -1.09 4.10
CA LEU A 195 -13.87 -2.53 4.17
C LEU A 195 -13.59 -3.08 5.57
N LEU A 196 -12.55 -2.57 6.24
CA LEU A 196 -12.21 -2.98 7.60
C LEU A 196 -13.30 -2.55 8.60
N ALA A 197 -13.85 -1.34 8.44
CA ALA A 197 -14.97 -0.79 9.20
C ALA A 197 -16.33 -1.43 8.86
N GLY A 198 -16.40 -2.38 7.92
CA GLY A 198 -17.67 -2.99 7.51
C GLY A 198 -18.60 -2.09 6.69
N ALA A 199 -18.12 -0.92 6.25
CA ALA A 199 -18.88 0.04 5.43
C ALA A 199 -18.95 -0.38 3.95
N TYR A 200 -19.37 -1.63 3.68
CA TYR A 200 -19.41 -2.23 2.34
C TYR A 200 -20.25 -1.44 1.32
N PRO A 201 -21.42 -0.87 1.66
CA PRO A 201 -22.18 -0.07 0.70
C PRO A 201 -21.42 1.19 0.25
N VAL A 202 -20.69 1.84 1.16
CA VAL A 202 -19.88 3.02 0.85
C VAL A 202 -18.68 2.64 -0.01
N ALA A 203 -18.04 1.51 0.29
CA ALA A 203 -16.95 0.96 -0.52
C ALA A 203 -17.41 0.63 -1.96
N ALA A 204 -18.58 -0.01 -2.11
CA ALA A 204 -19.18 -0.28 -3.41
C ALA A 204 -19.54 1.01 -4.16
N GLY A 205 -20.08 2.01 -3.45
CA GLY A 205 -20.35 3.34 -4.00
C GLY A 205 -19.09 4.04 -4.52
N LEU A 206 -17.97 3.97 -3.79
CA LEU A 206 -16.69 4.54 -4.21
C LEU A 206 -16.19 3.90 -5.52
N ILE A 207 -16.25 2.57 -5.60
CA ILE A 207 -15.87 1.80 -6.80
C ILE A 207 -16.75 2.19 -7.99
N ALA A 208 -18.07 2.23 -7.79
CA ALA A 208 -19.04 2.60 -8.82
C ALA A 208 -18.86 4.04 -9.31
N ALA A 209 -18.72 5.00 -8.39
CA ALA A 209 -18.51 6.41 -8.72
C ALA A 209 -17.26 6.62 -9.59
N LYS A 210 -16.15 5.93 -9.26
CA LYS A 210 -14.92 6.00 -10.06
C LYS A 210 -15.14 5.50 -11.49
N GLY A 211 -15.92 4.43 -11.67
CA GLY A 211 -16.28 3.89 -12.98
C GLY A 211 -17.12 4.87 -13.82
N ILE A 212 -18.14 5.48 -13.21
CA ILE A 212 -19.05 6.42 -13.89
C ILE A 212 -18.31 7.68 -14.36
N VAL A 213 -17.46 8.27 -13.50
CA VAL A 213 -16.72 9.50 -13.84
C VAL A 213 -15.76 9.29 -15.02
N ARG A 214 -15.21 8.09 -15.18
CA ARG A 214 -14.24 7.76 -16.24
C ARG A 214 -14.90 7.23 -17.52
N PHE A 215 -16.20 6.95 -17.48
CA PHE A 215 -16.92 6.40 -18.63
C PHE A 215 -16.89 7.30 -19.87
N PRO A 216 -17.08 8.64 -19.80
CA PRO A 216 -17.02 9.50 -20.98
C PRO A 216 -15.63 9.51 -21.64
N GLU A 217 -14.57 9.49 -20.83
CA GLU A 217 -13.18 9.49 -21.30
C GLU A 217 -12.81 8.17 -21.99
N ILE A 218 -13.36 7.06 -21.51
CA ILE A 218 -13.23 5.72 -22.10
C ILE A 218 -14.00 5.63 -23.42
N GLN A 219 -15.23 6.15 -23.45
CA GLN A 219 -16.09 6.19 -24.63
C GLN A 219 -15.52 7.06 -25.77
N ALA A 220 -14.71 8.08 -25.43
CA ALA A 220 -14.05 8.91 -26.40
C ALA A 220 -12.82 8.24 -27.06
N ASP A 221 -12.33 7.12 -26.51
CA ASP A 221 -11.13 6.39 -26.95
C ASP A 221 -11.46 5.06 -27.65
N LYS A 222 -12.53 5.05 -28.45
CA LYS A 222 -13.09 3.83 -29.06
C LYS A 222 -12.20 3.17 -30.11
N GLU A 223 -11.36 3.93 -30.81
CA GLU A 223 -10.56 3.41 -31.92
C GLU A 223 -9.39 2.54 -31.44
N ASP A 224 -8.77 2.91 -30.30
CA ASP A 224 -7.60 2.23 -29.75
C ASP A 224 -7.92 1.36 -28.51
N GLY A 225 -9.00 1.67 -27.76
CA GLY A 225 -9.37 0.97 -26.52
C GLY A 225 -8.34 1.06 -25.38
N ASN A 226 -7.24 1.77 -25.59
CA ASN A 226 -6.07 1.78 -24.72
C ASN A 226 -6.35 2.45 -23.37
N LYS A 227 -7.13 3.54 -23.33
CA LYS A 227 -7.53 4.19 -22.07
C LYS A 227 -8.50 3.33 -21.26
N ALA A 228 -9.36 2.56 -21.93
CA ALA A 228 -10.30 1.64 -21.28
C ALA A 228 -9.55 0.56 -20.52
N GLU A 229 -8.62 -0.12 -21.19
CA GLU A 229 -7.84 -1.20 -20.59
C GLU A 229 -6.91 -0.67 -19.49
N TYR A 230 -6.22 0.44 -19.73
CA TYR A 230 -5.37 1.08 -18.73
C TYR A 230 -6.14 1.39 -17.45
N PHE A 231 -7.36 1.94 -17.58
CA PHE A 231 -8.21 2.24 -16.44
C PHE A 231 -8.70 0.98 -15.74
N LEU A 232 -9.16 -0.03 -16.48
CA LEU A 232 -9.73 -1.26 -15.94
C LEU A 232 -8.65 -2.07 -15.21
N VAL A 233 -7.53 -2.37 -15.87
CA VAL A 233 -6.43 -3.14 -15.27
C VAL A 233 -5.82 -2.38 -14.09
N GLY A 234 -5.58 -1.08 -14.25
CA GLY A 234 -5.01 -0.25 -13.20
C GLY A 234 -5.90 -0.19 -11.95
N SER A 235 -7.20 0.03 -12.13
CA SER A 235 -8.16 0.10 -11.02
C SER A 235 -8.40 -1.28 -10.39
N PHE A 236 -8.53 -2.34 -11.19
CA PHE A 236 -8.73 -3.70 -10.69
C PHE A 236 -7.58 -4.16 -9.80
N VAL A 237 -6.33 -4.02 -10.27
CA VAL A 237 -5.14 -4.38 -9.48
C VAL A 237 -5.07 -3.54 -8.20
N SER A 238 -5.35 -2.24 -8.30
CA SER A 238 -5.33 -1.33 -7.14
C SER A 238 -6.37 -1.71 -6.09
N TRP A 239 -7.61 -2.00 -6.50
CA TRP A 239 -8.67 -2.43 -5.59
C TRP A 239 -8.41 -3.82 -5.02
N ALA A 240 -7.91 -4.76 -5.81
CA ALA A 240 -7.54 -6.09 -5.33
C ALA A 240 -6.51 -6.02 -4.20
N LEU A 241 -5.51 -5.14 -4.31
CA LEU A 241 -4.52 -4.91 -3.24
C LEU A 241 -5.16 -4.34 -1.96
N ALA A 242 -6.08 -3.38 -2.10
CA ALA A 242 -6.79 -2.81 -0.96
C ALA A 242 -7.71 -3.85 -0.27
N ILE A 243 -8.44 -4.65 -1.06
CA ILE A 243 -9.30 -5.73 -0.57
C ILE A 243 -8.47 -6.80 0.13
N ALA A 244 -7.34 -7.22 -0.45
CA ALA A 244 -6.46 -8.21 0.15
C ALA A 244 -5.89 -7.72 1.49
N ALA A 245 -5.44 -6.46 1.56
CA ALA A 245 -4.99 -5.85 2.81
C ALA A 245 -6.11 -5.83 3.86
N ALA A 246 -7.32 -5.36 3.52
CA ALA A 246 -8.45 -5.35 4.43
C ALA A 246 -8.85 -6.77 4.89
N GLY A 247 -8.84 -7.75 3.99
CA GLY A 247 -9.15 -9.15 4.30
C GLY A 247 -8.14 -9.78 5.26
N VAL A 248 -6.85 -9.53 5.06
CA VAL A 248 -5.79 -9.96 5.97
C VAL A 248 -5.93 -9.30 7.34
N LEU A 249 -6.19 -7.99 7.40
CA LEU A 249 -6.43 -7.30 8.67
C LEU A 249 -7.67 -7.86 9.38
N ARG A 250 -8.77 -8.10 8.65
CA ARG A 250 -9.98 -8.70 9.21
C ARG A 250 -9.73 -10.12 9.70
N LEU A 251 -8.93 -10.92 9.00
CA LEU A 251 -8.53 -12.24 9.48
C LEU A 251 -7.74 -12.13 10.79
N ALA A 252 -6.80 -11.17 10.88
CA ALA A 252 -6.04 -10.94 12.12
C ALA A 252 -6.96 -10.58 13.30
N LEU A 253 -8.04 -9.82 13.05
CA LEU A 253 -9.06 -9.50 14.06
C LEU A 253 -9.81 -10.73 14.58
N LEU A 254 -9.99 -11.74 13.73
CA LEU A 254 -10.75 -12.95 14.08
C LEU A 254 -9.88 -14.01 14.76
N THR A 255 -8.56 -13.94 14.58
CA THR A 255 -7.61 -14.96 15.06
C THR A 255 -6.72 -14.49 16.21
N GLY A 256 -6.73 -13.21 16.53
CA GLY A 256 -5.90 -12.59 17.59
C GLY A 256 -6.76 -12.09 18.74
#